data_AF-A0A2J4XXA9-F1
#
_entry.id   AF-A0A2J4XXA9-F1
#
_cell.length_a   1.000
_cell.length_b   1.000
_cell.length_c   1.000
_cell.angle_alpha   90.00
_cell.angle_beta   90.00
_cell.angle_gamma   90.00
#
_symmetry.space_group_name_H-M   'P 1'
#
loop_
_entity.id
_entity.type
_entity.pdbx_description
1 polymer ?
#
loop_
_entity_poly.entity_id
_entity_poly.type
_entity_poly.pdbx_seq_one_letter_code
_entity_poly.pdbx_strand_id
1 'polypeptide(L)'
;YYIDDVAKIAREIDIIAYKATKIEDTYVYTSLIISCKKNDEKIWALLTKEFNKSDPNIELEPLQYWSNHPIIDYQLQEEKLIKEAVPTGELYEKLFEPHKQVFAFQEMSKKNGKPDNDKNIFNSITSLMKSQSYEISSLSKRKKERCVYFFHLLSIIDSNLITLDCSDEHIAPNEVNSQIYISNYIINGESVSSKINFMTPDGFNDLIKNYHSLHKHYCQHISRCFNVFFKDALEKIDKQKILANELN
;
A
#
# COMPACT_ATOMS: atom_id res chain seq x y z
N TYR A 1 2.39 -15.79 -9.87
CA TYR A 1 1.12 -16.52 -9.83
C TYR A 1 0.93 -17.10 -8.44
N TYR A 2 -0.24 -16.96 -7.82
CA TYR A 2 -0.56 -17.41 -6.46
C TYR A 2 -1.84 -18.25 -6.45
N ILE A 3 -2.06 -19.03 -5.39
CA ILE A 3 -3.31 -19.78 -5.20
C ILE A 3 -4.21 -18.92 -4.31
N ASP A 4 -5.37 -18.57 -4.82
CA ASP A 4 -6.43 -17.89 -4.06
C ASP A 4 -6.89 -18.80 -2.93
N ASP A 5 -6.76 -18.33 -1.71
CA ASP A 5 -7.11 -19.05 -0.48
C ASP A 5 -8.59 -19.42 -0.41
N VAL A 6 -9.46 -18.56 -0.95
CA VAL A 6 -10.93 -18.72 -0.97
C VAL A 6 -11.38 -19.55 -2.17
N ALA A 7 -10.99 -19.13 -3.37
CA ALA A 7 -11.45 -19.76 -4.61
C ALA A 7 -10.68 -21.04 -4.97
N LYS A 8 -9.55 -21.31 -4.31
CA LYS A 8 -8.60 -22.40 -4.61
C LYS A 8 -8.15 -22.43 -6.07
N ILE A 9 -8.28 -21.30 -6.75
CA ILE A 9 -7.80 -21.13 -8.11
C ILE A 9 -6.48 -20.40 -8.12
N ALA A 10 -5.74 -20.85 -9.08
CA ALA A 10 -4.64 -20.23 -9.73
C ALA A 10 -4.98 -18.74 -10.10
N ARG A 11 -4.20 -17.74 -9.64
CA ARG A 11 -4.29 -16.30 -10.03
C ARG A 11 -2.94 -15.64 -10.35
N GLU A 12 -2.93 -14.74 -11.31
CA GLU A 12 -1.74 -13.98 -11.70
C GLU A 12 -1.62 -12.66 -10.94
N ILE A 13 -0.38 -12.19 -10.76
CA ILE A 13 -0.08 -10.84 -10.25
C ILE A 13 0.37 -10.06 -11.48
N ASP A 14 -0.33 -8.97 -11.83
CA ASP A 14 -0.07 -8.27 -13.09
C ASP A 14 1.37 -7.74 -13.12
N ILE A 15 1.77 -6.92 -12.14
CA ILE A 15 3.16 -6.43 -12.01
C ILE A 15 3.55 -6.33 -10.54
N ILE A 16 4.77 -6.76 -10.22
CA ILE A 16 5.47 -6.37 -8.99
C ILE A 16 6.76 -5.66 -9.37
N ALA A 17 6.92 -4.43 -8.90
CA ALA A 17 8.13 -3.64 -9.10
C ALA A 17 8.83 -3.40 -7.76
N TYR A 18 10.15 -3.52 -7.77
CA TYR A 18 10.96 -3.30 -6.57
C TYR A 18 12.01 -2.23 -6.83
N LYS A 19 12.18 -1.33 -5.87
CA LYS A 19 13.38 -0.51 -5.74
C LYS A 19 14.13 -0.94 -4.49
N ALA A 20 15.41 -1.28 -4.66
CA ALA A 20 16.24 -1.83 -3.59
C ALA A 20 17.50 -0.97 -3.37
N THR A 21 17.83 -0.71 -2.12
CA THR A 21 19.10 -0.11 -1.71
C THR A 21 19.64 -0.86 -0.49
N LYS A 22 20.94 -1.12 -0.47
CA LYS A 22 21.60 -1.70 0.70
C LYS A 22 21.94 -0.58 1.69
N ILE A 23 21.49 -0.73 2.94
CA ILE A 23 21.74 0.17 4.07
C ILE A 23 22.35 -0.69 5.18
N GLU A 24 23.58 -0.37 5.58
CA GLU A 24 24.38 -1.24 6.46
C GLU A 24 24.47 -2.67 5.88
N ASP A 25 23.96 -3.67 6.61
CA ASP A 25 23.90 -5.07 6.21
C ASP A 25 22.50 -5.50 5.69
N THR A 26 21.53 -4.59 5.63
CA THR A 26 20.14 -4.86 5.20
C THR A 26 19.82 -4.27 3.83
N TYR A 27 19.06 -5.00 3.02
CA TYR A 27 18.43 -4.43 1.84
C TYR A 27 17.06 -3.83 2.17
N VAL A 28 16.87 -2.55 1.86
CA VAL A 28 15.58 -1.85 1.96
C VAL A 28 14.89 -1.95 0.61
N TYR A 29 13.67 -2.47 0.59
CA TYR A 29 12.83 -2.61 -0.60
C TYR A 29 11.58 -1.74 -0.48
N THR A 30 11.34 -0.93 -1.51
CA THR A 30 10.03 -0.32 -1.76
C THR A 30 9.38 -1.10 -2.88
N SER A 31 8.24 -1.72 -2.58
CA SER A 31 7.57 -2.67 -3.46
C SER A 31 6.23 -2.11 -3.92
N LEU A 32 6.03 -2.04 -5.24
CA LEU A 32 4.77 -1.65 -5.85
C LEU A 32 4.12 -2.92 -6.41
N ILE A 33 2.95 -3.27 -5.90
CA ILE A 33 2.10 -4.31 -6.47
C ILE A 33 1.03 -3.58 -7.27
N ILE A 34 0.99 -3.86 -8.57
CA ILE A 34 0.18 -3.11 -9.51
C ILE A 34 -0.81 -4.08 -10.14
N SER A 35 -2.09 -3.69 -10.17
CA SER A 35 -3.08 -4.32 -11.01
C SER A 35 -3.48 -3.36 -12.13
N CYS A 36 -3.45 -3.87 -13.36
CA CYS A 36 -3.78 -3.10 -14.54
C CYS A 36 -5.13 -3.57 -15.10
N LYS A 37 -6.01 -2.62 -15.40
CA LYS A 37 -7.31 -2.88 -16.04
C LYS A 37 -7.43 -2.01 -17.27
N LYS A 38 -7.59 -2.63 -18.44
CA LYS A 38 -7.88 -1.93 -19.68
C LYS A 38 -9.39 -1.89 -19.91
N ASN A 39 -9.93 -0.71 -20.22
CA ASN A 39 -11.33 -0.59 -20.57
C ASN A 39 -11.59 0.53 -21.58
N ASP A 40 -11.86 0.14 -22.83
CA ASP A 40 -12.06 1.10 -23.91
C ASP A 40 -13.44 1.77 -23.83
N GLU A 41 -14.46 1.09 -23.29
CA GLU A 41 -15.87 1.52 -23.33
C GLU A 41 -16.39 2.11 -22.02
N LYS A 42 -15.69 1.89 -20.90
CA LYS A 42 -16.18 2.25 -19.57
C LYS A 42 -15.13 3.00 -18.76
N ILE A 43 -15.61 3.79 -17.81
CA ILE A 43 -14.82 4.57 -16.86
C ILE A 43 -15.03 4.01 -15.45
N TRP A 44 -14.13 4.33 -14.54
CA TRP A 44 -14.34 4.08 -13.11
C TRP A 44 -14.80 5.35 -12.42
N ALA A 45 -15.94 5.28 -11.75
CA ALA A 45 -16.44 6.32 -10.89
C ALA A 45 -16.28 5.92 -9.43
N LEU A 46 -15.58 6.75 -8.67
CA LEU A 46 -15.39 6.59 -7.23
C LEU A 46 -16.34 7.56 -6.51
N LEU A 47 -17.29 7.03 -5.74
CA LEU A 47 -18.21 7.85 -4.97
C LEU A 47 -17.50 8.26 -3.68
N THR A 48 -17.39 9.57 -3.49
CA THR A 48 -16.63 10.17 -2.40
C THR A 48 -17.52 10.98 -1.47
N LYS A 49 -17.10 11.11 -0.22
CA LYS A 49 -17.69 12.03 0.76
C LYS A 49 -16.60 12.67 1.61
N GLU A 50 -16.95 13.66 2.41
CA GLU A 50 -16.04 14.24 3.40
C GLU A 50 -15.40 13.17 4.28
N PHE A 51 -14.09 13.29 4.46
CA PHE A 51 -13.30 12.32 5.19
C PHE A 51 -13.35 12.61 6.70
N ASN A 52 -13.97 11.72 7.48
CA ASN A 52 -13.96 11.84 8.93
C ASN A 52 -12.63 11.33 9.50
N LYS A 53 -11.67 12.23 9.72
CA LYS A 53 -10.36 11.90 10.34
C LYS A 53 -10.46 11.34 11.76
N SER A 54 -11.62 11.47 12.42
CA SER A 54 -11.86 10.97 13.78
C SER A 54 -12.59 9.62 13.84
N ASP A 55 -12.85 8.97 12.70
CA ASP A 55 -13.51 7.67 12.66
C ASP A 55 -12.59 6.57 13.25
N PRO A 56 -12.94 5.96 14.40
CA PRO A 56 -12.10 4.94 15.03
C PRO A 56 -12.04 3.63 14.24
N ASN A 57 -12.90 3.44 13.22
CA ASN A 57 -12.94 2.24 12.39
C ASN A 57 -12.05 2.33 11.15
N ILE A 58 -11.38 3.48 10.93
CA ILE A 58 -10.50 3.69 9.78
C ILE A 58 -9.06 3.75 10.27
N GLU A 59 -8.28 2.75 9.88
CA GLU A 59 -6.83 2.85 9.92
C GLU A 59 -6.39 3.80 8.80
N LEU A 60 -5.94 5.01 9.15
CA LEU A 60 -5.61 6.06 8.16
C LEU A 60 -4.36 5.74 7.34
N GLU A 61 -3.41 5.06 7.97
CA GLU A 61 -2.06 4.86 7.48
C GLU A 61 -1.64 3.39 7.52
N PRO A 62 -2.45 2.46 6.97
CA PRO A 62 -2.08 1.06 6.95
C PRO A 62 -0.82 0.92 6.11
N LEU A 63 0.26 0.46 6.74
CA LEU A 63 1.54 0.24 6.11
C LEU A 63 1.96 -1.21 6.33
N GLN A 64 1.78 -2.02 5.29
CA GLN A 64 2.20 -3.41 5.31
C GLN A 64 3.71 -3.48 5.04
N TYR A 65 4.41 -4.22 5.90
CA TYR A 65 5.83 -4.44 5.79
C TYR A 65 6.19 -5.90 6.09
N TRP A 66 7.41 -6.29 5.74
CA TRP A 66 7.99 -7.57 6.14
C TRP A 66 9.50 -7.41 6.31
N SER A 67 10.07 -8.01 7.36
CA SER A 67 11.51 -8.02 7.61
C SER A 67 11.96 -9.41 8.05
N ASN A 68 13.16 -9.82 7.63
CA ASN A 68 13.87 -10.94 8.24
C ASN A 68 15.10 -10.47 9.05
N HIS A 69 15.32 -9.16 9.16
CA HIS A 69 16.38 -8.61 10.00
C HIS A 69 15.85 -8.43 11.43
N PRO A 70 16.36 -9.15 12.46
CA PRO A 70 15.80 -9.14 13.81
C PRO A 70 15.74 -7.75 14.47
N ILE A 71 16.81 -6.96 14.35
CA ILE A 71 16.84 -5.57 14.87
C ILE A 71 15.75 -4.70 14.23
N ILE A 72 15.64 -4.72 12.89
CA ILE A 72 14.65 -3.91 12.18
C ILE A 72 13.24 -4.38 12.49
N ASP A 73 13.00 -5.69 12.50
CA ASP A 73 11.70 -6.27 12.83
C ASP A 73 11.24 -5.84 14.24
N TYR A 74 12.13 -5.95 15.23
CA TYR A 74 11.86 -5.47 16.58
C TYR A 74 11.54 -3.96 16.64
N GLN A 75 12.29 -3.13 15.89
CA GLN A 75 12.05 -1.69 15.87
C GLN A 75 10.71 -1.33 15.22
N LEU A 76 10.34 -2.00 14.13
CA LEU A 76 9.08 -1.73 13.42
C LEU A 76 7.84 -2.28 14.16
N GLN A 77 8.00 -3.11 15.19
CA GLN A 77 6.92 -3.46 16.11
C GLN A 77 6.58 -2.31 17.08
N GLU A 78 7.46 -1.33 17.26
CA GLU A 78 7.15 -0.11 18.03
C GLU A 78 6.22 0.81 17.21
N GLU A 79 5.02 1.06 17.73
CA GLU A 79 3.99 1.87 17.05
C GLU A 79 4.53 3.22 16.55
N LYS A 80 5.37 3.87 17.36
CA LYS A 80 5.98 5.14 16.99
C LYS A 80 6.87 5.03 15.75
N LEU A 81 7.69 3.97 15.66
CA LEU A 81 8.64 3.83 14.56
C LEU A 81 7.96 3.41 13.28
N ILE A 82 6.99 2.50 13.33
CA ILE A 82 6.23 2.18 12.11
C ILE A 82 5.45 3.39 11.59
N LYS A 83 4.91 4.25 12.47
CA LYS A 83 4.30 5.53 12.05
C LYS A 83 5.31 6.48 11.43
N GLU A 84 6.52 6.58 11.96
CA GLU A 84 7.61 7.38 11.38
C GLU A 84 8.09 6.85 10.00
N ALA A 85 7.75 5.61 9.62
CA ALA A 85 8.00 5.09 8.29
C ALA A 85 7.08 5.73 7.23
N VAL A 86 5.92 6.25 7.63
CA VAL A 86 5.06 7.07 6.78
C VAL A 86 5.67 8.48 6.69
N PRO A 87 5.90 9.03 5.48
CA PRO A 87 6.51 10.35 5.32
C PRO A 87 5.55 11.45 5.78
N THR A 88 6.07 12.67 5.90
CA THR A 88 5.28 13.89 6.16
C THR A 88 5.43 14.90 5.01
N GLY A 89 4.62 15.96 5.02
CA GLY A 89 4.67 17.05 4.03
C GLY A 89 4.20 16.63 2.63
N GLU A 90 4.79 17.21 1.58
CA GLU A 90 4.35 17.02 0.18
C GLU A 90 4.31 15.54 -0.24
N LEU A 91 5.24 14.73 0.27
CA LEU A 91 5.27 13.31 -0.06
C LEU A 91 4.10 12.54 0.56
N TYR A 92 3.67 12.94 1.76
CA TYR A 92 2.48 12.41 2.41
C TYR A 92 1.22 12.80 1.62
N GLU A 93 1.07 14.09 1.32
CA GLU A 93 -0.08 14.61 0.58
C GLU A 93 -0.29 13.87 -0.74
N LYS A 94 0.80 13.60 -1.48
CA LYS A 94 0.74 12.94 -2.79
C LYS A 94 0.50 11.44 -2.75
N LEU A 95 1.01 10.72 -1.75
CA LEU A 95 1.01 9.24 -1.76
C LEU A 95 0.18 8.60 -0.64
N PHE A 96 -0.15 9.34 0.41
CA PHE A 96 -0.74 8.80 1.62
C PHE A 96 -2.03 9.50 2.07
N GLU A 97 -2.23 10.80 1.80
CA GLU A 97 -3.40 11.52 2.30
C GLU A 97 -4.69 11.19 1.51
N PRO A 98 -5.70 10.57 2.13
CA PRO A 98 -7.02 10.48 1.51
C PRO A 98 -7.74 11.83 1.66
N HIS A 99 -7.73 12.66 0.60
CA HIS A 99 -8.45 13.95 0.63
C HIS A 99 -9.97 13.79 0.80
N LYS A 100 -10.54 12.71 0.25
CA LYS A 100 -11.94 12.33 0.42
C LYS A 100 -12.06 10.83 0.68
N GLN A 101 -13.13 10.44 1.39
CA GLN A 101 -13.41 9.03 1.65
C GLN A 101 -14.16 8.44 0.47
N VAL A 102 -13.54 7.51 -0.26
CA VAL A 102 -14.24 6.65 -1.22
C VAL A 102 -15.05 5.62 -0.44
N PHE A 103 -16.38 5.64 -0.58
CA PHE A 103 -17.28 4.73 0.13
C PHE A 103 -17.99 3.73 -0.80
N ALA A 104 -18.03 4.02 -2.09
CA ALA A 104 -18.56 3.13 -3.12
C ALA A 104 -17.86 3.40 -4.45
N PHE A 105 -18.01 2.47 -5.38
CA PHE A 105 -17.44 2.59 -6.72
C PHE A 105 -18.39 1.96 -7.73
N GLN A 106 -18.35 2.46 -8.96
CA GLN A 106 -19.24 2.05 -10.05
C GLN A 106 -18.50 2.14 -11.37
N GLU A 107 -18.50 1.06 -12.16
CA GLU A 107 -18.05 1.14 -13.55
C GLU A 107 -19.19 1.73 -14.39
N MET A 108 -18.90 2.71 -15.24
CA MET A 108 -19.91 3.46 -15.99
C MET A 108 -19.58 3.49 -17.49
N SER A 109 -20.57 3.38 -18.36
CA SER A 109 -20.35 3.48 -19.80
C SER A 109 -19.94 4.89 -20.21
N LYS A 110 -18.84 5.02 -20.98
CA LYS A 110 -18.41 6.30 -21.57
C LYS A 110 -19.48 6.93 -22.45
N LYS A 111 -20.29 6.11 -23.13
CA LYS A 111 -21.23 6.57 -24.15
C LYS A 111 -22.42 7.32 -23.56
N ASN A 112 -22.91 6.89 -22.41
CA ASN A 112 -24.20 7.37 -21.88
C ASN A 112 -24.23 7.47 -20.35
N GLY A 113 -23.12 7.23 -19.65
CA GLY A 113 -23.05 7.27 -18.20
C GLY A 113 -23.88 6.19 -17.50
N LYS A 114 -24.39 5.18 -18.21
CA LYS A 114 -25.15 4.11 -17.55
C LYS A 114 -24.21 3.29 -16.65
N PRO A 115 -24.64 2.99 -15.41
CA PRO A 115 -23.88 2.10 -14.54
C PRO A 115 -23.85 0.69 -15.12
N ASP A 116 -22.71 0.01 -14.96
CA ASP A 116 -22.49 -1.38 -15.36
C ASP A 116 -21.63 -2.13 -14.34
N ASN A 117 -22.25 -2.54 -13.23
CA ASN A 117 -21.66 -3.27 -12.09
C ASN A 117 -20.26 -2.74 -11.64
N ASP A 118 -19.65 -3.42 -10.69
CA ASP A 118 -18.40 -2.99 -10.07
C ASP A 118 -17.36 -4.12 -10.00
N LYS A 119 -17.65 -5.24 -10.66
CA LYS A 119 -16.87 -6.49 -10.57
C LYS A 119 -15.41 -6.26 -10.92
N ASN A 120 -15.11 -5.45 -11.94
CA ASN A 120 -13.74 -5.18 -12.36
C ASN A 120 -12.96 -4.36 -11.32
N ILE A 121 -13.60 -3.35 -10.71
CA ILE A 121 -13.02 -2.52 -9.66
C ILE A 121 -12.75 -3.39 -8.44
N PHE A 122 -13.75 -4.14 -7.98
CA PHE A 122 -13.64 -5.05 -6.85
C PHE A 122 -12.57 -6.13 -7.07
N ASN A 123 -12.51 -6.71 -8.27
CA ASN A 123 -11.46 -7.66 -8.62
C ASN A 123 -10.06 -7.03 -8.59
N SER A 124 -9.92 -5.76 -8.97
CA SER A 124 -8.63 -5.05 -8.87
C SER A 124 -8.18 -4.91 -7.42
N ILE A 125 -9.10 -4.50 -6.52
CA ILE A 125 -8.86 -4.33 -5.09
C ILE A 125 -8.46 -5.66 -4.46
N THR A 126 -9.29 -6.68 -4.63
CA THR A 126 -9.09 -7.99 -3.98
C THR A 126 -7.85 -8.70 -4.52
N SER A 127 -7.56 -8.58 -5.83
CA SER A 127 -6.34 -9.18 -6.40
C SER A 127 -5.08 -8.50 -5.85
N LEU A 128 -5.08 -7.17 -5.68
CA LEU A 128 -3.97 -6.44 -5.07
C LEU A 128 -3.70 -6.90 -3.63
N MET A 129 -4.74 -6.92 -2.79
CA MET A 129 -4.60 -7.28 -1.37
C MET A 129 -4.17 -8.74 -1.19
N LYS A 130 -4.73 -9.67 -1.99
CA LYS A 130 -4.30 -11.08 -1.97
C LYS A 130 -2.88 -11.28 -2.50
N SER A 131 -2.48 -10.53 -3.54
CA SER A 131 -1.12 -10.56 -4.07
C SER A 131 -0.10 -10.08 -3.03
N GLN A 132 -0.44 -9.04 -2.26
CA GLN A 132 0.38 -8.56 -1.16
C GLN A 132 0.55 -9.61 -0.06
N SER A 133 -0.55 -10.22 0.39
CA SER A 133 -0.51 -11.28 1.39
C SER A 133 0.33 -12.48 0.94
N TYR A 134 0.14 -12.90 -0.32
CA TYR A 134 0.97 -13.94 -0.92
C TYR A 134 2.46 -13.55 -0.94
N GLU A 135 2.78 -12.34 -1.40
CA GLU A 135 4.16 -11.90 -1.50
C GLU A 135 4.82 -11.92 -0.11
N ILE A 136 4.19 -11.30 0.89
CA ILE A 136 4.65 -11.31 2.29
C ILE A 136 4.89 -12.74 2.79
N SER A 137 3.90 -13.62 2.66
CA SER A 137 4.00 -15.01 3.15
C SER A 137 5.08 -15.85 2.45
N SER A 138 5.41 -15.49 1.20
CA SER A 138 6.42 -16.20 0.41
C SER A 138 7.85 -15.70 0.67
N LEU A 139 8.03 -14.50 1.21
CA LEU A 139 9.34 -13.88 1.38
C LEU A 139 10.24 -14.67 2.35
N SER A 140 9.69 -15.17 3.45
CA SER A 140 10.43 -16.00 4.43
C SER A 140 11.04 -17.26 3.82
N LYS A 141 10.44 -17.80 2.76
CA LYS A 141 10.93 -19.00 2.05
C LYS A 141 11.97 -18.67 0.97
N ARG A 142 11.94 -17.45 0.44
CA ARG A 142 12.72 -17.05 -0.74
C ARG A 142 13.92 -16.16 -0.41
N LYS A 143 13.80 -15.28 0.59
CA LYS A 143 14.83 -14.28 0.91
C LYS A 143 15.74 -14.78 2.02
N LYS A 144 17.02 -14.91 1.68
CA LYS A 144 18.08 -15.35 2.60
C LYS A 144 18.91 -14.18 3.11
N GLU A 145 19.08 -13.15 2.29
CA GLU A 145 19.74 -11.92 2.68
C GLU A 145 18.88 -11.12 3.67
N ARG A 146 19.52 -10.43 4.60
CA ARG A 146 18.84 -9.50 5.51
C ARG A 146 18.18 -8.37 4.72
N CYS A 147 16.89 -8.18 4.93
CA CYS A 147 16.10 -7.23 4.19
C CYS A 147 14.80 -6.83 4.90
N VAL A 148 14.25 -5.71 4.44
CA VAL A 148 12.96 -5.16 4.83
C VAL A 148 12.20 -4.69 3.59
N TYR A 149 10.91 -4.97 3.53
CA TYR A 149 9.99 -4.64 2.44
C TYR A 149 8.91 -3.72 2.96
N PHE A 150 8.63 -2.63 2.24
CA PHE A 150 7.44 -1.81 2.38
C PHE A 150 6.59 -1.97 1.12
N PHE A 151 5.30 -2.25 1.28
CA PHE A 151 4.39 -2.58 0.19
C PHE A 151 3.38 -1.47 -0.10
N HIS A 152 3.21 -1.14 -1.38
CA HIS A 152 2.21 -0.20 -1.87
C HIS A 152 1.36 -0.84 -2.98
N LEU A 153 0.06 -0.59 -2.95
CA LEU A 153 -0.91 -1.19 -3.88
C LEU A 153 -1.42 -0.13 -4.86
N LEU A 154 -1.27 -0.39 -6.15
CA LEU A 154 -1.69 0.51 -7.22
C LEU A 154 -2.72 -0.18 -8.11
N SER A 155 -3.88 0.43 -8.29
CA SER A 155 -4.89 -0.03 -9.25
C SER A 155 -4.93 0.95 -10.41
N ILE A 156 -4.35 0.54 -11.55
CA ILE A 156 -4.23 1.39 -12.74
C ILE A 156 -5.31 1.01 -13.73
N ILE A 157 -6.15 1.98 -14.10
CA ILE A 157 -7.13 1.84 -15.17
C ILE A 157 -6.65 2.59 -16.42
N ASP A 158 -6.48 1.85 -17.52
CA ASP A 158 -6.31 2.40 -18.86
C ASP A 158 -7.67 2.83 -19.42
N SER A 159 -8.20 3.90 -18.81
CA SER A 159 -9.45 4.61 -19.12
C SER A 159 -9.55 5.87 -18.25
N ASN A 160 -10.68 6.56 -18.25
CA ASN A 160 -10.92 7.68 -17.34
C ASN A 160 -11.25 7.20 -15.93
N LEU A 161 -10.75 7.95 -14.95
CA LEU A 161 -11.10 7.84 -13.55
C LEU A 161 -11.78 9.15 -13.13
N ILE A 162 -12.95 9.02 -12.51
CA ILE A 162 -13.71 10.17 -11.99
C ILE A 162 -14.04 9.96 -10.53
N THR A 163 -14.20 11.07 -9.80
CA THR A 163 -14.86 11.09 -8.51
C THR A 163 -16.25 11.70 -8.64
N LEU A 164 -17.20 11.14 -7.90
CA LEU A 164 -18.55 11.68 -7.73
C LEU A 164 -18.67 12.11 -6.29
N ASP A 165 -18.67 13.42 -6.05
CA ASP A 165 -18.77 13.95 -4.70
C ASP A 165 -20.21 13.92 -4.19
N CYS A 166 -20.43 13.18 -3.11
CA CYS A 166 -21.73 12.99 -2.47
C CYS A 166 -21.82 13.73 -1.11
N SER A 167 -20.93 14.67 -0.84
CA SER A 167 -20.99 15.53 0.36
C SER A 167 -22.18 16.50 0.33
N ASP A 168 -22.60 16.94 -0.87
CA ASP A 168 -23.68 17.90 -1.08
C ASP A 168 -24.83 17.30 -1.93
N GLU A 169 -25.97 17.99 -2.00
CA GLU A 169 -27.11 17.58 -2.83
C GLU A 169 -26.79 17.57 -4.33
N HIS A 170 -25.82 18.37 -4.78
CA HIS A 170 -25.38 18.42 -6.17
C HIS A 170 -24.16 17.53 -6.40
N ILE A 171 -24.40 16.36 -7.00
CA ILE A 171 -23.33 15.42 -7.38
C ILE A 171 -22.80 15.79 -8.76
N ALA A 172 -21.56 16.28 -8.81
CA ALA A 172 -20.86 16.58 -10.06
C ALA A 172 -19.65 15.63 -10.25
N PRO A 173 -19.41 15.15 -11.49
CA PRO A 173 -18.22 14.37 -11.79
C PRO A 173 -16.99 15.27 -11.88
N ASN A 174 -15.90 14.81 -11.26
CA ASN A 174 -14.58 15.41 -11.40
C ASN A 174 -13.60 14.37 -11.95
N GLU A 175 -12.97 14.66 -13.09
CA GLU A 175 -11.89 13.81 -13.60
C GLU A 175 -10.67 13.93 -12.70
N VAL A 176 -10.08 12.78 -12.37
CA VAL A 176 -8.88 12.71 -11.53
C VAL A 176 -7.90 11.73 -12.13
N ASN A 177 -6.60 11.98 -11.94
CA ASN A 177 -5.55 11.05 -12.34
C ASN A 177 -5.16 10.08 -11.22
N SER A 178 -5.51 10.40 -9.97
CA SER A 178 -5.27 9.53 -8.83
C SER A 178 -6.28 9.76 -7.72
N GLN A 179 -6.63 8.71 -6.99
CA GLN A 179 -7.45 8.78 -5.79
C GLN A 179 -7.05 7.67 -4.81
N ILE A 180 -6.77 8.05 -3.57
CA ILE A 180 -6.46 7.10 -2.50
C ILE A 180 -7.76 6.52 -1.94
N TYR A 181 -7.76 5.19 -1.78
CA TYR A 181 -8.82 4.41 -1.16
C TYR A 181 -8.24 3.56 -0.03
N ILE A 182 -8.89 3.57 1.12
CA ILE A 182 -8.59 2.67 2.24
C ILE A 182 -9.60 1.54 2.19
N SER A 183 -9.10 0.34 1.91
CA SER A 183 -9.88 -0.90 1.81
C SER A 183 -9.71 -1.73 3.07
N ASN A 184 -10.80 -2.29 3.57
CA ASN A 184 -10.79 -3.33 4.60
C ASN A 184 -11.30 -4.62 3.98
N TYR A 185 -10.50 -5.68 4.03
CA TYR A 185 -10.87 -6.98 3.46
C TYR A 185 -10.41 -8.12 4.36
N ILE A 186 -11.18 -9.21 4.40
CA ILE A 186 -10.85 -10.40 5.17
C ILE A 186 -9.94 -11.30 4.34
N ILE A 187 -8.74 -11.57 4.83
CA ILE A 187 -7.77 -12.49 4.22
C ILE A 187 -7.41 -13.53 5.28
N ASN A 188 -7.52 -14.83 4.96
CA ASN A 188 -7.26 -15.91 5.93
C ASN A 188 -8.01 -15.79 7.28
N GLY A 189 -9.19 -15.17 7.29
CA GLY A 189 -10.01 -14.98 8.50
C GLY A 189 -9.63 -13.75 9.35
N GLU A 190 -8.62 -12.98 8.93
CA GLU A 190 -8.21 -11.74 9.60
C GLU A 190 -8.61 -10.53 8.76
N SER A 191 -9.08 -9.47 9.43
CA SER A 191 -9.39 -8.20 8.79
C SER A 191 -8.09 -7.44 8.51
N VAL A 192 -7.82 -7.17 7.24
CA VAL A 192 -6.63 -6.45 6.78
C VAL A 192 -7.05 -5.13 6.17
N SER A 193 -6.53 -4.03 6.73
CA SER A 193 -6.63 -2.70 6.13
C SER A 193 -5.51 -2.50 5.10
N SER A 194 -5.80 -1.86 3.98
CA SER A 194 -4.81 -1.54 2.96
C SER A 194 -5.12 -0.25 2.23
N LYS A 195 -4.06 0.50 1.94
CA LYS A 195 -4.13 1.70 1.11
C LYS A 195 -3.90 1.34 -0.35
N ILE A 196 -4.87 1.65 -1.18
CA ILE A 196 -4.84 1.44 -2.62
C ILE A 196 -4.88 2.80 -3.30
N ASN A 197 -3.93 3.05 -4.19
CA ASN A 197 -3.97 4.24 -5.04
C ASN A 197 -4.58 3.86 -6.38
N PHE A 198 -5.82 4.30 -6.63
CA PHE A 198 -6.42 4.24 -7.96
C PHE A 198 -5.78 5.29 -8.83
N MET A 199 -5.33 4.91 -10.03
CA MET A 199 -4.64 5.83 -10.94
C MET A 199 -5.01 5.60 -12.39
N THR A 200 -4.87 6.64 -13.20
CA THR A 200 -4.71 6.53 -14.66
C THR A 200 -3.22 6.30 -14.99
N PRO A 201 -2.86 5.91 -16.23
CA PRO A 201 -1.46 5.86 -16.65
C PRO A 201 -0.74 7.21 -16.47
N ASP A 202 -1.43 8.32 -16.72
CA ASP A 202 -0.89 9.67 -16.53
C ASP A 202 -0.62 9.95 -15.05
N GLY A 203 -1.56 9.60 -14.15
CA GLY A 203 -1.34 9.73 -12.71
C GLY A 203 -0.16 8.91 -12.20
N PHE A 204 0.04 7.70 -12.75
CA PHE A 204 1.21 6.89 -12.42
C PHE A 204 2.52 7.56 -12.89
N ASN A 205 2.55 8.08 -14.12
CA ASN A 205 3.71 8.79 -14.66
C ASN A 205 4.08 10.04 -13.84
N ASP A 206 3.07 10.74 -13.31
CA ASP A 206 3.28 11.90 -12.44
C ASP A 206 3.84 11.49 -11.06
N LEU A 207 3.33 10.40 -10.48
CA LEU A 207 3.64 10.00 -9.11
C LEU A 207 4.83 9.03 -8.96
N ILE A 208 5.38 8.47 -10.05
CA ILE A 208 6.53 7.55 -9.96
C ILE A 208 7.77 8.20 -9.32
N LYS A 209 7.95 9.51 -9.55
CA LYS A 209 9.03 10.29 -8.91
C LYS A 209 8.84 10.37 -7.39
N ASN A 210 7.59 10.47 -6.93
CA ASN A 210 7.27 10.45 -5.51
C ASN A 210 7.61 9.08 -4.90
N TYR A 211 7.36 7.96 -5.58
CA TYR A 211 7.81 6.64 -5.11
C TYR A 211 9.34 6.52 -5.02
N HIS A 212 10.09 7.20 -5.88
CA HIS A 212 11.55 7.30 -5.72
C HIS A 212 11.96 8.09 -4.47
N SER A 213 11.29 9.20 -4.17
CA SER A 213 11.51 9.96 -2.93
C SER A 213 11.11 9.15 -1.70
N LEU A 214 10.01 8.40 -1.77
CA LEU A 214 9.56 7.50 -0.73
C LEU A 214 10.57 6.40 -0.44
N HIS A 215 11.20 5.83 -1.46
CA HIS A 215 12.28 4.87 -1.24
C HIS A 215 13.45 5.47 -0.46
N LYS A 216 13.83 6.72 -0.75
CA LYS A 216 14.87 7.42 0.02
C LYS A 216 14.45 7.63 1.47
N HIS A 217 13.19 8.01 1.70
CA HIS A 217 12.61 8.12 3.04
C HIS A 217 12.72 6.79 3.80
N TYR A 218 12.35 5.67 3.19
CA TYR A 218 12.49 4.36 3.83
C TYR A 218 13.94 4.01 4.14
N CYS A 219 14.89 4.30 3.24
CA CYS A 219 16.31 4.07 3.52
C CYS A 219 16.77 4.85 4.77
N GLN A 220 16.40 6.13 4.86
CA GLN A 220 16.73 6.97 6.02
C GLN A 220 16.06 6.48 7.29
N HIS A 221 14.80 6.06 7.19
CA HIS A 221 14.04 5.50 8.30
C HIS A 221 14.70 4.24 8.85
N ILE A 222 15.14 3.31 7.97
CA ILE A 222 15.83 2.09 8.39
C ILE A 222 17.18 2.39 9.04
N SER A 223 17.97 3.34 8.53
CA SER A 223 19.19 3.80 9.23
C SER A 223 18.87 4.34 10.63
N ARG A 224 17.76 5.06 10.79
CA ARG A 224 17.31 5.56 12.10
C ARG A 224 16.90 4.42 13.03
N CYS A 225 16.20 3.40 12.54
CA CYS A 225 15.85 2.21 13.34
C CYS A 225 17.09 1.56 13.94
N PHE A 226 18.17 1.40 13.17
CA PHE A 226 19.45 0.91 13.69
C PHE A 226 19.99 1.81 14.80
N ASN A 227 20.07 3.12 14.56
CA ASN A 227 20.58 4.08 15.55
C ASN A 227 19.76 4.07 16.85
N VAL A 228 18.43 4.01 16.75
CA VAL A 228 17.52 3.93 17.90
C VAL A 228 17.67 2.59 18.64
N PHE A 229 17.94 1.49 17.92
CA PHE A 229 18.25 0.21 18.55
C PHE A 229 19.53 0.30 19.37
N PHE A 230 20.64 0.72 18.76
CA PHE A 230 21.96 0.67 19.39
C PHE A 230 22.14 1.69 20.52
N LYS A 231 21.35 2.77 20.58
CA LYS A 231 21.44 3.79 21.63
C LYS A 231 21.32 3.25 23.05
N ASP A 232 20.46 2.26 23.26
CA ASP A 232 20.13 1.66 24.56
C ASP A 232 20.17 0.11 24.50
N ALA A 233 20.83 -0.45 23.48
CA ALA A 233 20.90 -1.91 23.26
C ALA A 233 21.58 -2.65 24.42
N LEU A 234 22.52 -2.00 25.11
CA LEU A 234 23.21 -2.55 26.27
C LEU A 234 22.47 -2.28 27.59
N GLU A 235 21.42 -1.47 27.58
CA GLU A 235 20.64 -1.12 28.78
C GLU A 235 19.33 -1.94 28.85
N LYS A 236 18.71 -2.21 27.69
CA LYS A 236 17.44 -2.93 27.60
C LYS A 236 17.64 -4.43 27.39
N ILE A 237 17.11 -5.23 28.30
CA ILE A 237 17.21 -6.70 28.30
C ILE A 237 16.76 -7.31 26.96
N ASP A 238 15.66 -6.84 26.37
CA ASP A 238 15.16 -7.40 25.11
C ASP A 238 16.11 -7.14 23.93
N LYS A 239 16.69 -5.93 23.88
CA LYS A 239 17.69 -5.56 22.87
C LYS A 239 19.00 -6.33 23.07
N GLN A 240 19.43 -6.54 24.31
CA GLN A 240 20.59 -7.37 24.62
C GLN A 240 20.41 -8.81 24.11
N LYS A 241 19.23 -9.42 24.30
CA LYS A 241 18.93 -10.77 23.81
C LYS A 241 19.01 -10.84 22.28
N ILE A 242 18.42 -9.87 21.59
CA ILE A 242 18.50 -9.79 20.13
C ILE A 242 19.96 -9.65 19.69
N LEU A 243 20.72 -8.75 20.32
CA LEU A 243 22.13 -8.53 19.98
C LEU A 243 22.99 -9.77 20.24
N ALA A 244 22.79 -10.46 21.35
CA ALA A 244 23.52 -11.69 21.67
C ALA A 244 23.26 -12.79 20.64
N ASN A 245 22.02 -12.94 20.17
CA ASN A 245 21.67 -13.88 19.11
C ASN A 245 22.29 -13.50 17.75
N GLU A 246 22.48 -12.21 17.49
CA GLU A 246 23.08 -11.72 16.24
C GLU A 246 24.63 -11.81 16.23
N LEU A 247 25.26 -12.00 17.39
CA LEU A 247 26.71 -12.16 17.55
C LEU A 247 27.16 -13.63 17.61
N ASN A 248 26.22 -14.57 17.79
CA ASN A 248 26.47 -16.02 17.80
C ASN A 248 26.34 -16.62 16.40
#